data_AF-A0AAC9YU78-F1
#
_entry.id   AF-A0AAC9YU78-F1
#
_cell.length_a   1.000
_cell.length_b   1.000
_cell.length_c   1.000
_cell.angle_alpha   90.00
_cell.angle_beta   90.00
_cell.angle_gamma   90.00
#
_symmetry.space_group_name_H-M   'P 1'
#
loop_
_entity.id
_entity.type
_entity.pdbx_description
1 polymer ?
#
loop_
_entity_poly.entity_id
_entity_poly.type
_entity_poly.pdbx_seq_one_letter_code
_entity_poly.pdbx_strand_id
1 'polypeptide(L)' 'MSAKHMGRTEAKMAEVETYKGDAYCVKCKAKRDFEGTVKISDSGRRMAQGICPVCGTKVNRILGKKPE' A
#
# COMPACT_ATOMS: atom_id res chain seq x y z
N MET A 1 25.22 -10.29 -35.62
CA MET A 1 25.33 -8.98 -34.94
C MET A 1 24.03 -8.23 -35.14
N SER A 2 23.21 -8.14 -34.09
CA SER A 2 22.07 -7.22 -33.88
C SER A 2 21.46 -7.65 -32.53
N ALA A 3 21.85 -7.01 -31.41
CA ALA A 3 21.11 -5.89 -30.82
C ALA A 3 19.66 -6.33 -30.48
N LYS A 4 19.12 -6.29 -29.26
CA LYS A 4 19.48 -5.69 -27.98
C LYS A 4 18.52 -6.33 -26.95
N HIS A 5 19.00 -6.49 -25.71
CA HIS A 5 18.24 -6.52 -24.46
C HIS A 5 16.73 -6.19 -24.59
N MET A 6 15.86 -7.20 -24.57
CA MET A 6 14.47 -6.99 -24.16
C MET A 6 14.39 -7.19 -22.65
N GLY A 7 14.71 -6.10 -21.96
CA GLY A 7 14.60 -6.00 -20.51
C GLY A 7 13.14 -6.17 -20.07
N ARG A 8 12.95 -7.10 -19.13
CA ARG A 8 12.37 -6.84 -17.81
C ARG A 8 11.63 -5.51 -17.72
N THR A 9 10.30 -5.54 -17.73
CA THR A 9 9.40 -5.00 -16.68
C THR A 9 7.97 -4.90 -17.20
N GLU A 10 7.30 -6.03 -17.40
CA GLU A 10 5.84 -6.04 -17.29
C GLU A 10 5.54 -6.40 -15.83
N ALA A 11 5.80 -5.42 -14.98
CA ALA A 11 5.38 -5.42 -13.59
C ALA A 11 3.86 -5.42 -13.59
N LYS A 12 3.31 -6.64 -13.62
CA LYS A 12 1.97 -7.06 -13.24
C LYS A 12 1.28 -5.93 -12.46
N MET A 13 0.50 -5.15 -13.19
CA MET A 13 -0.38 -4.11 -12.65
C MET A 13 -1.52 -4.84 -11.95
N ALA A 14 -1.21 -5.43 -10.80
CA ALA A 14 -2.18 -6.01 -9.91
C ALA A 14 -2.91 -4.84 -9.26
N GLU A 15 -4.09 -4.52 -9.81
CA GLU A 15 -5.28 -4.19 -9.02
C GLU A 15 -4.98 -3.27 -7.83
N VAL A 16 -4.71 -1.99 -8.13
CA VAL A 16 -4.50 -0.94 -7.15
C VAL A 16 -5.84 -0.62 -6.49
N GLU A 17 -6.36 -1.52 -5.64
CA GLU A 17 -7.52 -1.24 -4.81
C GLU A 17 -7.17 -0.05 -3.91
N THR A 18 -7.88 1.06 -4.05
CA THR A 18 -7.65 2.25 -3.22
C THR A 18 -8.38 2.08 -1.89
N TYR A 19 -7.68 2.26 -0.78
CA TYR A 19 -8.21 2.19 0.58
C TYR A 19 -8.25 3.58 1.20
N LYS A 20 -9.43 3.94 1.71
CA LYS A 20 -9.63 5.09 2.60
C LYS A 20 -9.97 4.56 3.98
N GLY A 21 -9.20 4.95 4.98
CA GLY A 21 -9.49 4.61 6.37
C GLY A 21 -8.47 5.20 7.33
N ASP A 22 -8.57 4.82 8.60
CA ASP A 22 -7.67 5.30 9.64
C ASP A 22 -6.38 4.46 9.76
N ALA A 23 -5.24 5.12 9.94
CA ALA A 23 -3.99 4.50 10.39
C ALA A 23 -3.43 5.24 11.59
N TYR A 24 -2.81 4.48 12.48
CA TYR A 24 -2.00 5.07 13.53
C TYR A 24 -0.66 5.53 12.95
N CYS A 25 -0.42 6.85 12.98
CA CYS A 25 0.85 7.42 12.58
C CYS A 25 1.78 7.50 13.79
N VAL A 26 2.89 6.76 13.77
CA VAL A 26 3.87 6.72 14.88
C VAL A 26 4.54 8.06 15.14
N LYS A 27 4.73 8.90 14.10
CA LYS A 27 5.29 10.25 14.27
C LYS A 27 4.31 11.21 14.91
N CYS A 28 3.03 11.13 14.51
CA CYS A 28 1.98 11.97 15.09
C CYS A 28 1.41 11.40 16.39
N LYS A 29 1.73 10.16 16.74
CA LYS A 29 1.18 9.38 17.87
C LYS A 29 -0.36 9.44 17.94
N ALA A 30 -1.00 9.46 16.79
CA ALA A 30 -2.45 9.62 16.65
C ALA A 30 -2.99 8.80 15.47
N LYS A 31 -4.26 8.41 15.56
CA LYS A 31 -5.01 7.83 14.44
C LYS A 31 -5.40 8.94 13.47
N ARG A 32 -5.22 8.70 12.17
CA ARG A 32 -5.50 9.66 11.10
C ARG A 32 -6.07 8.95 9.90
N ASP A 33 -7.03 9.60 9.25
CA ASP A 33 -7.52 9.22 7.94
C ASP A 33 -6.42 9.40 6.90
N PHE A 34 -6.26 8.40 6.06
CA PHE A 34 -5.32 8.42 4.96
C PHE A 34 -5.92 7.69 3.78
N GLU A 35 -5.46 8.09 2.60
CA GLU A 35 -5.70 7.37 1.36
C GLU A 35 -4.45 6.58 1.01
N GLY A 36 -4.64 5.32 0.64
CA GLY A 36 -3.56 4.42 0.28
C GLY A 36 -4.02 3.34 -0.68
N THR A 37 -3.13 2.42 -1.00
CA THR A 37 -3.38 1.29 -1.88
C THR A 37 -3.36 0.00 -1.09
N VAL A 38 -4.37 -0.85 -1.25
CA VAL A 38 -4.39 -2.23 -0.74
C VAL A 38 -3.45 -3.08 -1.56
N LYS A 39 -2.57 -3.80 -0.88
CA LYS A 39 -1.74 -4.84 -1.44
C LYS A 39 -2.00 -6.14 -0.70
N ILE A 40 -2.04 -7.23 -1.45
CA ILE A 40 -2.08 -8.57 -0.90
C ILE A 40 -0.62 -9.04 -0.78
N SER A 41 -0.17 -9.33 0.43
CA SER A 41 1.13 -9.95 0.67
C SER A 41 1.10 -11.43 0.23
N ASP A 42 2.26 -12.01 -0.08
CA ASP A 42 2.40 -13.44 -0.44
C ASP A 42 1.77 -14.41 0.58
N SER A 43 1.63 -14.00 1.84
CA SER A 43 0.90 -14.77 2.87
C SER A 43 -0.64 -14.64 2.79
N GLY A 44 -1.19 -14.01 1.76
CA GLY A 44 -2.63 -13.78 1.57
C GLY A 44 -3.25 -12.69 2.44
N ARG A 45 -2.43 -11.86 3.12
CA ARG A 45 -2.91 -10.79 4.00
C ARG A 45 -3.04 -9.47 3.25
N ARG A 46 -4.16 -8.78 3.44
CA ARG A 46 -4.40 -7.44 2.87
C ARG A 46 -3.79 -6.35 3.73
N MET A 47 -3.07 -5.42 3.11
CA MET A 47 -2.44 -4.29 3.78
C MET A 47 -2.65 -3.03 2.95
N ALA A 48 -3.19 -1.97 3.54
CA ALA A 48 -3.25 -0.65 2.92
C ALA A 48 -1.94 0.10 3.16
N GLN A 49 -1.32 0.56 2.07
CA GLN A 49 -0.11 1.36 2.03
C GLN A 49 -0.44 2.79 1.64
N GLY A 50 -0.17 3.76 2.51
CA GLY A 50 -0.40 5.17 2.17
C GLY A 50 0.57 6.11 2.87
N ILE A 51 0.27 7.41 2.77
CA ILE A 51 1.11 8.48 3.32
C ILE A 51 0.31 9.24 4.38
N CYS A 52 0.93 9.53 5.52
CA CYS A 52 0.32 10.41 6.52
C CYS A 52 0.25 11.85 5.98
N PRO A 53 -0.93 12.48 5.89
CA PRO A 53 -1.07 13.82 5.31
C PRO A 53 -0.45 14.93 6.18
N VAL A 54 -0.15 14.65 7.45
CA VAL A 54 0.40 15.64 8.40
C VAL A 54 1.92 15.67 8.38
N CYS A 55 2.57 14.50 8.43
CA CYS A 55 4.03 14.40 8.56
C CYS A 55 4.74 13.77 7.35
N GLY A 56 3.98 13.41 6.31
CA GLY A 56 4.52 12.80 5.08
C GLY A 56 5.15 11.41 5.25
N THR A 57 5.03 10.80 6.43
CA THR A 57 5.62 9.48 6.69
C THR A 57 4.74 8.38 6.12
N LYS A 58 5.33 7.35 5.50
CA LYS A 58 4.61 6.16 5.03
C LYS A 58 3.95 5.45 6.20
N VAL A 59 2.65 5.21 6.08
CA VAL A 59 1.85 4.45 7.04
C VAL A 59 1.33 3.19 6.36
N ASN A 60 1.34 2.09 7.11
CA ASN A 60 0.81 0.81 6.64
C ASN A 60 -0.29 0.38 7.62
N ARG A 61 -1.49 0.09 7.11
CA ARG A 61 -2.60 -0.45 7.89
C ARG A 61 -2.85 -1.88 7.47
N ILE A 62 -2.73 -2.81 8.40
CA ILE A 62 -3.12 -4.21 8.16
C ILE A 62 -4.64 -4.25 8.12
N LEU A 63 -5.20 -4.68 6.99
CA LEU A 63 -6.62 -4.92 6.84
C LEU A 63 -6.85 -6.38 7.26
N GLY A 64 -7.32 -6.58 8.48
CA GLY A 64 -7.73 -7.91 8.96
C GLY A 64 -8.86 -8.50 8.13
N LYS A 65 -9.36 -9.67 8.53
CA LYS A 65 -10.68 -10.11 8.05
C LYS A 65 -11.67 -9.01 8.42
N LYS A 66 -12.46 -8.56 7.44
CA LYS A 66 -13.54 -7.57 7.64
C LYS A 66 -14.32 -8.04 8.89
N PRO A 67 -14.43 -7.25 9.98
CA PRO A 67 -15.57 -7.46 10.84
C PRO A 67 -16.78 -7.12 9.97
N GLU A 68 -17.66 -8.11 9.84
CA GLU A 68 -18.93 -8.02 9.12
C GLU A 68 -19.73 -6.78 9.56
#